data_AF-A0A7J0BGP9-F1
#
_entry.id   AF-A0A7J0BGP9-F1
#
_cell.length_a   1.000
_cell.length_b   1.000
_cell.length_c   1.000
_cell.angle_alpha   90.00
_cell.angle_beta   90.00
_cell.angle_gamma   90.00
#
_symmetry.space_group_name_H-M   'P 1'
#
loop_
_entity.id
_entity.type
_entity.pdbx_description
1 polymer ?
#
loop_
_entity_poly.entity_id
_entity_poly.type
_entity_poly.pdbx_seq_one_letter_code
_entity_poly.pdbx_strand_id
1 'polypeptide(L)'
;MTSPSDAESLPNSIPALQELVATYQQELKMLDEKQKRLFEAEDPKNGIFFANEIHANRQEKNMMQVQMQFAQIRLNRLKMEAEPLF
;
A
#
# COMPACT_ATOMS: atom_id res chain seq x y z
N MET A 1 7.48 -22.46 12.24
CA MET A 1 8.34 -21.27 12.30
C MET A 1 8.80 -20.98 10.88
N THR A 2 8.08 -20.14 10.15
CA THR A 2 8.53 -19.62 8.85
C THR A 2 9.53 -18.52 9.14
N SER A 3 10.76 -18.68 8.64
CA SER A 3 11.83 -17.69 8.76
C SER A 3 11.36 -16.34 8.20
N PRO A 4 11.75 -15.19 8.79
CA PRO A 4 11.35 -13.85 8.34
C PRO A 4 11.93 -13.45 6.97
N SER A 5 12.55 -14.39 6.25
CA SER A 5 13.18 -14.20 4.93
C SER A 5 12.22 -14.35 3.75
N ASP A 6 10.99 -14.83 3.99
CA ASP A 6 9.93 -14.88 2.98
C ASP A 6 9.04 -13.63 3.03
N ALA A 7 9.62 -12.48 3.42
CA ALA A 7 9.08 -11.21 2.98
C ALA A 7 9.26 -11.21 1.45
N GLU A 8 8.16 -11.42 0.72
CA GLU A 8 8.11 -11.45 -0.75
C GLU A 8 9.14 -10.50 -1.36
N SER A 9 10.18 -11.08 -1.96
CA SER A 9 11.24 -10.29 -2.58
C SER A 9 10.61 -9.43 -3.67
N LEU A 10 10.90 -8.13 -3.65
CA LEU A 10 10.37 -7.22 -4.66
C LEU A 10 10.72 -7.73 -6.07
N PRO A 11 9.81 -7.56 -7.05
CA PRO A 11 10.09 -7.96 -8.43
C PRO A 11 11.37 -7.32 -8.96
N ASN A 12 12.06 -8.05 -9.84
CA ASN A 12 13.35 -7.63 -10.41
C ASN A 12 13.24 -7.10 -11.86
N SER A 13 12.03 -6.89 -12.36
CA SER A 13 11.80 -6.31 -13.68
C SER A 13 11.00 -5.01 -13.58
N ILE A 14 11.31 -4.06 -14.47
CA ILE A 14 10.60 -2.78 -14.58
C ILE A 14 9.08 -2.99 -14.78
N PRO A 15 8.61 -3.85 -15.72
CA PRO A 15 7.17 -4.06 -15.92
C PRO A 15 6.47 -4.62 -14.68
N ALA A 16 7.07 -5.61 -14.01
CA ALA A 16 6.45 -6.21 -12.82
C ALA A 16 6.38 -5.23 -11.64
N LEU A 17 7.38 -4.36 -11.48
CA LEU A 17 7.33 -3.30 -10.47
C LEU A 17 6.29 -2.22 -10.81
N GLN A 18 6.09 -1.90 -12.09
CA GLN A 18 5.03 -0.97 -12.51
C GLN A 18 3.64 -1.53 -12.22
N GLU A 19 3.41 -2.82 -12.51
CA GLU A 19 2.18 -3.52 -12.15
C GLU A 19 1.97 -3.53 -10.64
N LEU A 20 3.01 -3.87 -9.87
CA LEU A 20 2.93 -3.90 -8.40
C LEU A 20 2.60 -2.51 -7.81
N VAL A 21 3.23 -1.44 -8.31
CA VAL A 21 2.91 -0.07 -7.90
C VAL A 21 1.46 0.28 -8.26
N ALA A 22 0.98 -0.11 -9.44
CA ALA A 22 -0.40 0.13 -9.84
C ALA A 22 -1.40 -0.62 -8.94
N THR A 23 -1.10 -1.86 -8.54
CA THR A 23 -1.89 -2.63 -7.58
C THR A 23 -1.96 -1.91 -6.24
N TYR A 24 -0.82 -1.49 -5.67
CA TYR A 24 -0.82 -0.75 -4.40
C TYR A 24 -1.59 0.57 -4.49
N GLN A 25 -1.52 1.28 -5.61
CA GLN A 25 -2.32 2.50 -5.81
C GLN A 25 -3.83 2.23 -5.81
N GLN A 26 -4.25 1.13 -6.44
CA GLN A 26 -5.66 0.71 -6.42
C GLN A 26 -6.10 0.33 -5.00
N GLU A 27 -5.30 -0.45 -4.28
CA GLU A 27 -5.60 -0.87 -2.90
C GLU A 27 -5.66 0.32 -1.95
N LEU A 28 -4.74 1.29 -2.06
CA LEU A 28 -4.78 2.53 -1.29
C LEU A 28 -6.07 3.31 -1.54
N LYS A 29 -6.53 3.39 -2.80
CA LYS A 29 -7.81 4.03 -3.13
C LYS A 29 -8.98 3.29 -2.49
N MET A 30 -8.98 1.96 -2.51
CA MET A 30 -10.02 1.15 -1.86
C MET A 30 -10.05 1.35 -0.35
N LEU A 31 -8.88 1.49 0.29
CA LEU A 31 -8.77 1.77 1.71
C LEU A 31 -9.31 3.16 2.04
N ASP A 32 -9.04 4.17 1.20
CA ASP A 32 -9.59 5.53 1.36
C ASP A 32 -11.11 5.55 1.23
N GLU A 33 -11.65 4.86 0.23
CA GLU A 33 -13.10 4.72 0.06
C GLU A 33 -13.75 4.00 1.25
N LYS A 34 -13.12 2.94 1.75
CA LYS A 34 -13.57 2.22 2.95
C LYS A 34 -13.56 3.14 4.17
N GLN A 35 -12.49 3.92 4.37
CA GLN A 35 -12.41 4.86 5.48
C GLN A 35 -13.53 5.90 5.43
N LYS A 36 -13.79 6.46 4.24
CA LYS A 36 -14.88 7.41 4.03
C LYS A 36 -16.25 6.81 4.38
N ARG A 37 -16.52 5.58 3.93
CA ARG A 37 -17.77 4.87 4.24
C ARG A 37 -17.95 4.62 5.74
N LEU A 38 -16.86 4.28 6.45
CA LEU A 38 -16.93 4.09 7.91
C LEU A 38 -17.32 5.39 8.61
N PHE A 39 -16.72 6.52 8.24
CA PHE A 39 -17.10 7.83 8.81
C PHE A 39 -18.54 8.23 8.47
N GLU A 40 -18.98 8.00 7.22
CA GLU A 40 -20.36 8.30 6.80
C GLU A 40 -21.40 7.43 7.50
N ALA A 41 -21.01 6.23 7.94
CA ALA A 41 -21.88 5.31 8.66
C ALA A 41 -21.96 5.60 10.16
N GLU A 42 -21.06 6.41 10.73
CA GLU A 42 -21.12 6.76 12.16
C GLU A 42 -22.40 7.55 12.46
N ASP A 43 -23.08 7.18 13.55
CA ASP A 43 -24.22 7.91 14.07
C ASP A 43 -24.00 8.18 15.57
N PRO A 44 -23.35 9.32 15.89
CA PRO A 44 -23.05 9.68 17.27
C PRO A 44 -24.29 9.84 18.16
N LYS A 45 -25.46 10.17 17.58
CA LYS A 45 -26.70 10.36 18.35
C LYS A 45 -27.22 9.02 18.88
N ASN A 46 -26.98 7.95 18.14
CA ASN A 46 -27.34 6.58 18.52
C ASN A 46 -26.15 5.78 19.07
N GLY A 47 -25.00 6.42 19.30
CA GLY A 47 -23.80 5.78 19.83
C GLY A 47 -23.10 4.82 18.88
N ILE A 48 -23.33 4.95 17.56
CA ILE A 48 -22.70 4.12 16.53
C ILE A 48 -21.37 4.76 16.12
N PHE A 49 -20.27 4.05 16.38
CA PHE A 49 -18.91 4.47 16.05
C PHE A 49 -18.11 3.29 15.49
N PHE A 50 -17.15 3.57 14.60
CA PHE A 50 -16.32 2.56 13.95
C PHE A 50 -14.83 2.78 14.22
N ALA A 51 -14.48 3.21 15.44
CA ALA A 51 -13.12 3.62 15.80
C ALA A 51 -12.07 2.50 15.55
N ASN A 52 -12.41 1.25 15.85
CA ASN A 52 -11.51 0.11 15.67
C ASN A 52 -11.28 -0.19 14.20
N GLU A 53 -12.33 -0.16 13.40
CA GLU A 53 -12.30 -0.40 11.96
C GLU A 53 -11.53 0.71 11.24
N ILE A 54 -11.74 1.97 11.65
CA ILE A 54 -11.00 3.12 11.13
C ILE A 54 -9.52 3.01 11.51
N HIS A 55 -9.20 2.63 12.75
CA HIS A 55 -7.81 2.43 13.17
C HIS A 55 -7.13 1.29 12.39
N ALA A 56 -7.81 0.14 12.25
CA ALA A 56 -7.30 -0.99 11.47
C ALA A 56 -7.07 -0.61 10.00
N ASN A 57 -8.02 0.10 9.38
CA ASN A 57 -7.89 0.58 8.01
C ASN A 57 -6.72 1.56 7.84
N ARG A 58 -6.46 2.44 8.82
CA ARG A 58 -5.27 3.31 8.82
C ARG A 58 -3.95 2.52 8.92
N GLN A 59 -3.90 1.50 9.77
CA GLN A 59 -2.73 0.62 9.90
C GLN A 59 -2.43 -0.08 8.57
N GLU A 60 -3.45 -0.65 7.93
CA GLU A 60 -3.36 -1.30 6.62
C GLU A 60 -2.88 -0.31 5.55
N LYS A 61 -3.46 0.89 5.51
CA LYS A 61 -3.03 1.96 4.60
C LYS A 61 -1.56 2.33 4.78
N ASN A 62 -1.11 2.50 6.03
CA ASN A 62 0.28 2.85 6.32
C ASN A 62 1.25 1.75 5.85
N MET A 63 0.91 0.48 6.10
CA MET A 63 1.70 -0.66 5.63
C MET A 63 1.81 -0.65 4.10
N MET A 64 0.70 -0.45 3.40
CA MET A 64 0.66 -0.44 1.94
C MET A 64 1.45 0.72 1.34
N GLN A 65 1.40 1.90 1.97
CA GLN A 65 2.21 3.06 1.55
C GLN A 65 3.71 2.77 1.65
N VAL A 66 4.14 2.12 2.72
CA VAL A 66 5.54 1.71 2.91
C VAL A 66 5.96 0.69 1.85
N GLN A 67 5.15 -0.32 1.60
CA GLN A 67 5.42 -1.33 0.55
C GLN A 67 5.51 -0.70 -0.84
N MET A 68 4.61 0.23 -1.17
CA MET A 68 4.65 0.97 -2.43
C MET A 68 5.91 1.83 -2.56
N GLN A 69 6.36 2.46 -1.48
CA GLN A 69 7.62 3.23 -1.49
C GLN A 69 8.82 2.34 -1.80
N PHE A 70 8.90 1.15 -1.18
CA PHE A 70 9.97 0.20 -1.49
C PHE A 70 9.94 -0.25 -2.96
N ALA A 71 8.76 -0.56 -3.51
CA ALA A 71 8.60 -0.91 -4.93
C ALA A 71 9.03 0.25 -5.85
N GLN A 72 8.66 1.49 -5.53
CA GLN A 72 9.03 2.67 -6.30
C GLN A 72 10.54 2.95 -6.28
N ILE A 73 11.19 2.79 -5.12
CA ILE A 73 12.65 2.92 -5.00
C ILE A 73 13.35 1.86 -5.86
N ARG A 74 12.88 0.60 -5.81
CA ARG A 74 13.44 -0.48 -6.63
C ARG A 74 13.29 -0.19 -8.12
N LEU A 75 12.12 0.30 -8.53
CA LEU A 75 11.82 0.68 -9.91
C LEU A 75 12.76 1.78 -10.40
N ASN A 76 12.93 2.83 -9.61
CA ASN A 76 13.81 3.95 -9.93
C ASN A 76 15.26 3.48 -10.08
N ARG A 77 15.72 2.59 -9.19
CA ARG A 77 17.06 2.00 -9.27
C ARG A 77 17.26 1.20 -10.56
N LEU A 78 16.32 0.33 -10.93
CA LEU A 78 16.42 -0.43 -12.18
C LEU A 78 16.43 0.46 -13.42
N LYS A 79 15.67 1.56 -13.40
CA LYS A 79 15.71 2.54 -14.50
C LYS A 79 17.06 3.22 -14.62
N MET A 80 17.67 3.63 -13.50
CA MET A 80 19.01 4.21 -13.49
C MET A 80 20.08 3.22 -13.95
N GLU A 81 19.97 1.94 -13.59
CA GLU A 81 20.89 0.89 -14.04
C GLU A 81 20.75 0.58 -15.55
N ALA A 82 19.58 0.83 -16.13
CA ALA A 82 19.31 0.64 -17.55
C ALA A 82 19.70 1.84 -18.43
N GLU A 83 19.89 3.02 -17.84
CA GLU A 83 20.37 4.21 -18.55
C GLU A 83 21.91 4.20 -18.60
N PRO A 84 22.54 4.36 -19.78
CA PRO A 84 23.99 4.51 -19.86
C PRO A 84 24.41 5.82 -19.19
N LEU A 85 25.32 5.73 -18.21
CA LEU A 85 26.04 6.89 -17.68
C LEU A 85 26.84 7.51 -18.83
N PHE A 86 26.41 8.69 -19.28
CA PHE A 86 27.17 9.54 -20.20
C PHE A 86 28.42 10.09 -19.53
#